data_AF-A0AA88XYB9-F1
#
_entry.id   AF-A0AA88XYB9-F1
#
_cell.length_a   1.000
_cell.length_b   1.000
_cell.length_c   1.000
_cell.angle_alpha   90.00
_cell.angle_beta   90.00
_cell.angle_gamma   90.00
#
_symmetry.space_group_name_H-M   'P 1'
#
loop_
_entity.id
_entity.type
_entity.pdbx_description
1 polymer ?
#
loop_
_entity_poly.entity_id
_entity_poly.type
_entity_poly.pdbx_seq_one_letter_code
_entity_poly.pdbx_strand_id
1 'polypeptide(L)'
;MFNKIDTIAFDYPCQTNGTQDFIRKIPCPKNRICTDEDTPENLVPGYQFTYKLQDVYLPRFWYVSMVSCYRNTTKNNCSWVNNESENIEIEYDIWLVNGNPDSKHLNPFEHQFSFEDHDIFECYFTEIDAISNIDEWQTWPGIITCGFRLCIMVWFILEVRHTFQINKDRSRLQFLQQFGAYFLVWFIYLPVLALISTQFSALWKRKTILSEYMYFIKFSVRM
;
A
#
# COMPACT_ATOMS: atom_id res chain seq x y z
N MET A 1 -20.25 14.50 -21.90
CA MET A 1 -19.12 13.56 -21.98
C MET A 1 -18.65 13.40 -23.43
N PHE A 2 -19.50 12.93 -24.34
CA PHE A 2 -19.12 12.65 -25.75
C PHE A 2 -18.52 13.84 -26.53
N ASN A 3 -19.07 15.06 -26.39
CA ASN A 3 -18.54 16.24 -27.08
C ASN A 3 -17.03 16.50 -26.85
N LYS A 4 -16.50 16.14 -25.66
CA LYS A 4 -15.08 16.30 -25.36
C LYS A 4 -14.27 15.11 -25.90
N ILE A 5 -14.82 13.91 -25.76
CA ILE A 5 -14.23 12.68 -26.30
C ILE A 5 -14.05 12.79 -27.81
N ASP A 6 -15.04 13.32 -28.54
CA ASP A 6 -14.97 13.48 -30.00
C ASP A 6 -13.82 14.40 -30.48
N THR A 7 -13.31 15.27 -29.60
CA THR A 7 -12.18 16.16 -29.91
C THR A 7 -10.80 15.56 -29.61
N ILE A 8 -10.72 14.56 -28.73
CA ILE A 8 -9.45 14.05 -28.22
C ILE A 8 -9.23 12.59 -28.63
N ALA A 9 -10.27 11.78 -28.61
CA ALA A 9 -10.19 10.36 -28.89
C ALA A 9 -10.01 10.11 -30.39
N PHE A 10 -9.00 9.31 -30.71
CA PHE A 10 -8.76 8.78 -32.04
C PHE A 10 -9.83 7.73 -32.39
N ASP A 11 -10.32 7.78 -33.62
CA ASP A 11 -11.21 6.78 -34.21
C ASP A 11 -11.01 6.80 -35.73
N TYR A 12 -10.44 5.74 -36.29
CA TYR A 12 -10.04 5.66 -37.70
C TYR A 12 -11.08 6.20 -38.72
N PRO A 13 -12.37 5.80 -38.68
CA PRO A 13 -13.39 6.29 -39.62
C PRO A 13 -13.86 7.73 -39.40
N CYS A 14 -13.70 8.31 -38.20
CA CYS A 14 -14.40 9.53 -37.82
C CYS A 14 -13.50 10.66 -37.30
N GLN A 15 -12.38 10.32 -36.67
CA GLN A 15 -11.44 11.27 -36.09
C GLN A 15 -10.01 10.73 -36.15
N THR A 16 -9.33 10.96 -37.27
CA THR A 16 -7.93 10.54 -37.47
C THR A 16 -6.92 11.45 -36.79
N ASN A 17 -7.32 12.67 -36.39
CA ASN A 17 -6.44 13.63 -35.72
C ASN A 17 -6.52 13.55 -34.19
N GLY A 18 -7.20 12.53 -33.65
CA GLY A 18 -7.27 12.32 -32.20
C GLY A 18 -5.88 12.06 -31.61
N THR A 19 -5.60 12.64 -30.46
CA THR A 19 -4.29 12.56 -29.80
C THR A 19 -4.17 11.37 -28.87
N GLN A 20 -5.29 10.76 -28.48
CA GLN A 20 -5.33 9.70 -27.48
C GLN A 20 -6.24 8.57 -27.93
N ASP A 21 -5.89 7.36 -27.54
CA ASP A 21 -6.66 6.17 -27.88
C ASP A 21 -7.53 5.75 -26.70
N PHE A 22 -8.78 6.23 -26.66
CA PHE A 22 -9.71 6.03 -25.52
C PHE A 22 -10.89 5.11 -25.81
N ILE A 23 -11.14 4.78 -27.08
CA ILE A 23 -12.37 4.11 -27.50
C ILE A 23 -12.04 2.68 -27.90
N ARG A 24 -12.87 1.73 -27.46
CA ARG A 24 -12.81 0.33 -27.87
C ARG A 24 -14.21 -0.12 -28.27
N LYS A 25 -14.37 -0.63 -29.50
CA LYS A 25 -15.63 -1.24 -29.94
C LYS A 25 -15.74 -2.64 -29.36
N ILE A 26 -16.89 -2.92 -28.77
CA ILE A 26 -17.27 -4.25 -28.27
C ILE A 26 -18.45 -4.76 -29.11
N PRO A 27 -18.58 -6.09 -29.29
CA PRO A 27 -17.77 -7.17 -28.70
C PRO A 27 -16.49 -7.47 -29.50
N CYS A 28 -15.38 -7.73 -28.79
CA CYS A 28 -14.17 -8.27 -29.41
C CYS A 28 -14.25 -9.81 -29.54
N PRO A 29 -13.81 -10.38 -30.67
CA PRO A 29 -13.79 -11.83 -30.88
C PRO A 29 -12.88 -12.57 -29.88
N LYS A 30 -13.31 -13.75 -29.41
CA LYS A 30 -12.49 -14.63 -28.55
C LYS A 30 -11.22 -15.05 -29.29
N ASN A 31 -10.06 -14.92 -28.63
CA ASN A 31 -8.73 -15.29 -29.15
C ASN A 31 -8.30 -14.58 -30.45
N ARG A 32 -8.79 -13.36 -30.69
CA ARG A 32 -8.43 -12.54 -31.85
C ARG A 32 -8.22 -11.08 -31.43
N ILE A 33 -7.53 -10.32 -32.26
CA ILE A 33 -7.29 -8.90 -32.05
C ILE A 33 -8.60 -8.12 -32.29
N CYS A 34 -8.90 -7.14 -31.42
CA CYS A 34 -10.01 -6.22 -31.61
C CYS A 34 -9.78 -5.38 -32.88
N THR A 35 -10.86 -4.98 -33.57
CA THR A 35 -10.75 -4.20 -34.82
C THR A 35 -10.08 -2.84 -34.66
N ASP A 36 -10.07 -2.29 -33.45
CA ASP A 36 -9.47 -0.98 -33.14
C ASP A 36 -8.09 -1.11 -32.49
N GLU A 37 -7.55 -2.32 -32.30
CA GLU A 37 -6.22 -2.52 -31.71
C GLU A 37 -5.23 -2.96 -32.79
N ASP A 38 -4.25 -2.09 -33.08
CA ASP A 38 -3.23 -2.34 -34.10
C ASP A 38 -1.90 -2.85 -33.49
N THR A 39 -1.73 -2.73 -32.16
CA THR A 39 -0.47 -3.07 -31.49
C THR A 39 -0.57 -4.41 -30.76
N PRO A 40 0.02 -5.49 -31.28
CA PRO A 40 -0.08 -6.81 -30.66
C PRO A 40 0.60 -6.87 -29.28
N GLU A 41 1.58 -6.01 -28.99
CA GLU A 41 2.25 -5.92 -27.68
C GLU A 41 1.31 -5.46 -26.56
N ASN A 42 0.19 -4.83 -26.89
CA ASN A 42 -0.79 -4.43 -25.90
C ASN A 42 -1.69 -5.58 -25.47
N LEU A 43 -1.67 -6.72 -26.17
CA LEU A 43 -2.61 -7.80 -25.96
C LEU A 43 -2.15 -8.74 -24.85
N VAL A 44 -3.05 -9.07 -23.93
CA VAL A 44 -2.81 -10.12 -22.93
C VAL A 44 -3.37 -11.45 -23.45
N PRO A 45 -2.54 -12.51 -23.56
CA PRO A 45 -3.00 -13.82 -24.02
C PRO A 45 -4.13 -14.38 -23.15
N GLY A 46 -5.18 -14.90 -23.79
CA GLY A 46 -6.32 -15.54 -23.11
C GLY A 46 -7.45 -14.60 -22.69
N TYR A 47 -7.32 -13.28 -22.88
CA TYR A 47 -8.36 -12.31 -22.56
C TYR A 47 -8.95 -11.67 -23.83
N GLN A 48 -10.25 -11.35 -23.79
CA GLN A 48 -10.97 -10.76 -24.93
C GLN A 48 -10.84 -9.24 -25.00
N PHE A 49 -10.70 -8.59 -23.85
CA PHE A 49 -10.52 -7.16 -23.74
C PHE A 49 -9.08 -6.88 -23.37
N THR A 50 -8.44 -5.96 -24.08
CA THR A 50 -7.22 -5.39 -23.56
C THR A 50 -7.15 -3.91 -23.89
N TYR A 51 -6.81 -3.13 -22.88
CA TYR A 51 -6.65 -1.70 -22.97
C TYR A 51 -5.47 -1.30 -22.11
N LYS A 52 -4.42 -0.76 -22.74
CA LYS A 52 -3.19 -0.34 -22.06
C LYS A 52 -3.18 1.17 -21.91
N LEU A 53 -3.02 1.64 -20.67
CA LEU A 53 -2.87 3.06 -20.39
C LEU A 53 -1.54 3.58 -20.97
N GLN A 54 -1.62 4.65 -21.77
CA GLN A 54 -0.47 5.27 -22.42
C GLN A 54 0.20 6.36 -21.55
N ASP A 55 -0.57 7.07 -20.71
CA ASP A 55 -0.04 8.10 -19.82
C ASP A 55 0.50 7.45 -18.52
N VAL A 56 1.79 7.11 -18.55
CA VAL A 56 2.52 6.49 -17.43
C VAL A 56 3.30 7.49 -16.58
N TYR A 57 3.38 8.76 -17.00
CA TYR A 57 4.22 9.77 -16.33
C TYR A 57 3.47 10.50 -15.22
N LEU A 58 2.15 10.59 -15.30
CA LEU A 58 1.33 11.32 -14.35
C LEU A 58 0.32 10.40 -13.67
N PRO A 59 0.26 10.38 -12.33
CA PRO A 59 -0.77 9.63 -11.62
C PRO A 59 -2.14 10.28 -11.89
N ARG A 60 -3.07 9.52 -12.45
CA ARG A 60 -4.44 9.97 -12.76
C ARG A 60 -5.46 8.89 -12.42
N PHE A 61 -6.66 9.33 -12.05
CA PHE A 61 -7.80 8.44 -11.93
C PHE A 61 -8.36 8.12 -13.32
N TRP A 62 -8.53 6.83 -13.58
CA TRP A 62 -9.11 6.31 -14.81
C TRP A 62 -10.46 5.66 -14.53
N TYR A 63 -11.42 5.92 -15.41
CA TYR A 63 -12.77 5.37 -15.33
C TYR A 63 -13.07 4.60 -16.60
N VAL A 64 -13.54 3.38 -16.46
CA VAL A 64 -14.05 2.57 -17.57
C VAL A 64 -15.57 2.69 -17.58
N SER A 65 -16.14 3.08 -18.72
CA SER A 65 -17.59 3.22 -18.90
C SER A 65 -18.02 2.48 -20.14
N MET A 66 -18.97 1.56 -19.99
CA MET A 66 -19.64 0.91 -21.11
C MET A 66 -20.86 1.74 -21.53
N VAL A 67 -21.00 1.93 -22.85
CA VAL A 67 -22.09 2.70 -23.44
C VAL A 67 -22.73 1.90 -24.58
N SER A 68 -24.05 1.88 -24.65
CA SER A 68 -24.84 1.18 -25.67
C SER A 68 -25.05 2.02 -26.94
N CYS A 69 -24.04 2.80 -27.32
CA CYS A 69 -24.09 3.70 -28.47
C CYS A 69 -23.04 3.32 -29.50
N TYR A 70 -23.36 3.52 -30.78
CA TYR A 70 -22.41 3.34 -31.88
C TYR A 70 -22.31 4.63 -32.70
N ARG A 71 -21.22 4.78 -33.44
CA ARG A 71 -21.05 5.91 -34.36
C ARG A 71 -21.57 5.53 -35.74
N ASN A 72 -22.43 6.38 -36.30
CA ASN A 72 -22.90 6.18 -37.66
C ASN A 72 -21.83 6.59 -38.67
N THR A 73 -21.16 5.62 -39.27
CA THR A 73 -20.12 5.83 -40.29
C THR A 73 -20.70 6.00 -41.69
N THR A 74 -22.00 5.77 -41.88
CA THR A 74 -22.67 5.91 -43.17
C THR A 74 -22.71 7.39 -43.57
N LYS A 75 -21.93 7.78 -44.59
CA LYS A 75 -21.76 9.16 -45.11
C LYS A 75 -20.98 10.13 -44.20
N ASN A 76 -19.99 9.66 -43.42
CA ASN A 76 -19.16 10.50 -42.53
C ASN A 76 -19.96 11.36 -41.52
N ASN A 77 -21.21 10.95 -41.19
CA ASN A 77 -22.03 11.73 -40.26
C ASN A 77 -21.55 11.59 -38.80
N CYS A 78 -20.72 10.57 -38.48
CA CYS A 78 -19.91 10.41 -37.26
C CYS A 78 -20.57 10.82 -35.93
N SER A 79 -21.90 10.69 -35.88
CA SER A 79 -22.73 11.03 -34.73
C SER A 79 -23.01 9.77 -33.93
N TRP A 80 -23.07 9.95 -32.61
CA TRP A 80 -23.45 8.89 -31.68
C TRP A 80 -24.94 8.60 -31.82
N VAL A 81 -25.27 7.35 -32.13
CA VAL A 81 -26.64 6.85 -32.24
C VAL A 81 -26.84 5.79 -31.17
N ASN A 82 -27.99 5.89 -30.48
CA ASN A 82 -28.38 4.90 -29.48
C ASN A 82 -28.94 3.66 -30.19
N ASN A 83 -28.55 2.47 -29.72
CA ASN A 83 -29.14 1.22 -30.22
C ASN A 83 -30.31 0.82 -29.30
N GLU A 84 -31.49 1.44 -29.50
CA GLU A 84 -32.68 1.19 -28.68
C GLU A 84 -33.44 -0.09 -29.07
N SER A 85 -33.13 -0.65 -30.25
CA SER A 85 -33.95 -1.69 -30.90
C SER A 85 -33.49 -3.13 -30.62
N GLU A 86 -32.33 -3.34 -30.00
CA GLU A 86 -31.78 -4.68 -29.79
C GLU A 86 -31.27 -4.85 -28.35
N ASN A 87 -31.84 -5.83 -27.63
CA ASN A 87 -31.27 -6.31 -26.38
C ASN A 87 -30.03 -7.15 -26.72
N ILE A 88 -28.86 -6.54 -26.65
CA ILE A 88 -27.58 -7.23 -26.87
C ILE A 88 -27.09 -7.74 -25.51
N GLU A 89 -27.10 -9.05 -25.32
CA GLU A 89 -26.44 -9.69 -24.17
C GLU A 89 -24.96 -9.91 -24.50
N ILE A 90 -24.07 -9.29 -23.73
CA ILE A 90 -22.63 -9.37 -23.94
C ILE A 90 -22.02 -10.15 -22.77
N GLU A 91 -21.52 -11.35 -23.07
CA GLU A 91 -20.67 -12.11 -22.15
C GLU A 91 -19.23 -11.61 -22.30
N TYR A 92 -18.67 -11.02 -21.24
CA TYR A 92 -17.33 -10.41 -21.29
C TYR A 92 -16.56 -10.60 -20.00
N ASP A 93 -15.34 -11.15 -20.13
CA ASP A 93 -14.39 -11.25 -19.03
C ASP A 93 -13.47 -10.02 -19.02
N ILE A 94 -13.69 -9.11 -18.06
CA ILE A 94 -12.85 -7.94 -17.89
C ILE A 94 -11.82 -8.23 -16.79
N TRP A 95 -10.54 -8.16 -17.16
CA TRP A 95 -9.44 -8.24 -16.21
C TRP A 95 -8.77 -6.87 -16.07
N LEU A 96 -8.84 -6.28 -14.88
CA LEU A 96 -8.18 -5.01 -14.56
C LEU A 96 -6.95 -5.30 -13.70
N VAL A 97 -5.80 -4.78 -14.12
CA VAL A 97 -4.54 -4.84 -13.37
C VAL A 97 -3.91 -3.46 -13.28
N ASN A 98 -3.32 -3.14 -12.12
CA ASN A 98 -2.57 -1.91 -11.93
C ASN A 98 -1.07 -2.20 -12.09
N GLY A 99 -0.62 -2.28 -13.34
CA GLY A 99 0.77 -2.54 -13.67
C GLY A 99 0.96 -3.18 -15.04
N ASN A 100 2.21 -3.38 -15.44
CA ASN A 100 2.50 -4.10 -16.67
C ASN A 100 2.30 -5.62 -16.46
N PRO A 101 1.38 -6.28 -17.19
CA PRO A 101 1.15 -7.73 -17.06
C PRO A 101 2.40 -8.59 -17.28
N ASP A 102 3.32 -8.15 -18.14
CA ASP A 102 4.58 -8.87 -18.41
C ASP A 102 5.53 -8.87 -17.21
N SER A 103 5.40 -7.86 -16.34
CA SER A 103 6.22 -7.68 -15.15
C SER A 103 5.68 -8.41 -13.92
N LYS A 104 4.66 -9.28 -14.08
CA LYS A 104 4.06 -10.05 -12.96
C LYS A 104 5.08 -10.85 -12.16
N HIS A 105 6.17 -11.28 -12.79
CA HIS A 105 7.24 -12.04 -12.15
C HIS A 105 8.04 -11.23 -11.12
N LEU A 106 8.08 -9.90 -11.23
CA LEU A 106 8.79 -9.04 -10.29
C LEU A 106 8.06 -9.00 -8.94
N ASN A 107 6.73 -8.84 -8.98
CA ASN A 107 5.87 -8.75 -7.79
C ASN A 107 4.68 -9.72 -7.89
N PRO A 108 4.89 -11.03 -7.67
CA PRO A 108 3.89 -12.06 -7.93
C PRO A 108 2.63 -11.95 -7.07
N PHE A 109 2.75 -11.40 -5.87
CA PHE A 109 1.63 -11.25 -4.92
C PHE A 109 0.97 -9.88 -4.96
N GLU A 110 1.65 -8.87 -5.51
CA GLU A 110 1.18 -7.48 -5.43
C GLU A 110 0.74 -6.91 -6.77
N HIS A 111 1.02 -7.60 -7.87
CA HIS A 111 0.69 -7.15 -9.23
C HIS A 111 -0.80 -6.78 -9.46
N GLN A 112 -1.72 -7.27 -8.63
CA GLN A 112 -3.16 -6.98 -8.75
C GLN A 112 -3.63 -5.82 -7.87
N PHE A 113 -2.79 -5.35 -6.94
CA PHE A 113 -3.17 -4.30 -6.01
C PHE A 113 -3.02 -2.92 -6.63
N SER A 114 -3.74 -1.95 -6.08
CA SER A 114 -3.56 -0.57 -6.51
C SER A 114 -2.19 -0.06 -6.04
N PHE A 115 -1.64 0.98 -6.69
CA PHE A 115 -0.39 1.58 -6.24
C PHE A 115 -0.44 2.04 -4.77
N GLU A 116 -1.62 2.45 -4.28
CA GLU A 116 -1.81 2.82 -2.86
C GLU A 116 -1.80 1.61 -1.92
N ASP A 117 -2.07 0.41 -2.47
CA ASP A 117 -2.10 -0.86 -1.76
C ASP A 117 -0.80 -1.67 -1.92
N HIS A 118 0.09 -1.27 -2.84
CA HIS A 118 1.46 -1.78 -2.90
C HIS A 118 2.19 -1.40 -1.60
N ASP A 119 3.09 -2.26 -1.14
CA ASP A 119 3.77 -2.19 0.17
C ASP A 119 2.87 -2.30 1.41
N ILE A 120 1.53 -2.24 1.32
CA ILE A 120 0.65 -2.49 2.47
C ILE A 120 0.89 -3.90 3.03
N PHE A 121 1.17 -4.86 2.17
CA PHE A 121 1.45 -6.23 2.59
C PHE A 121 2.75 -6.31 3.39
N GLU A 122 3.84 -5.69 2.90
CA GLU A 122 5.12 -5.60 3.61
C GLU A 122 5.00 -4.81 4.94
N CYS A 123 4.27 -3.70 4.93
CA CYS A 123 3.91 -2.96 6.15
C CYS A 123 3.13 -3.84 7.12
N TYR A 124 2.14 -4.59 6.65
CA TYR A 124 1.34 -5.46 7.51
C TYR A 124 2.19 -6.54 8.18
N PHE A 125 3.15 -7.13 7.47
CA PHE A 125 4.06 -8.13 8.05
C PHE A 125 5.03 -7.54 9.08
N THR A 126 5.62 -6.38 8.80
CA THR A 126 6.52 -5.68 9.74
C THR A 126 5.77 -5.16 10.97
N GLU A 127 4.54 -4.72 10.80
CA GLU A 127 3.66 -4.26 11.89
C GLU A 127 3.15 -5.42 12.76
N ILE A 128 2.80 -6.57 12.16
CA ILE A 128 2.44 -7.77 12.93
C ILE A 128 3.61 -8.20 13.79
N ASP A 129 4.84 -8.13 13.30
CA ASP A 129 6.02 -8.54 14.07
C ASP A 129 6.20 -7.65 15.31
N ALA A 130 6.09 -6.32 15.15
CA ALA A 130 6.16 -5.38 16.26
C ALA A 130 5.03 -5.57 17.30
N ILE A 131 3.79 -5.84 16.85
CA ILE A 131 2.65 -6.10 17.73
C ILE A 131 2.79 -7.44 18.45
N SER A 132 3.23 -8.49 17.75
CA SER A 132 3.46 -9.81 18.35
C SER A 132 4.50 -9.77 19.45
N ASN A 133 5.57 -9.00 19.25
CA ASN A 133 6.59 -8.76 20.26
C ASN A 133 6.02 -8.05 21.50
N ILE A 134 5.10 -7.08 21.34
CA ILE A 134 4.47 -6.40 22.48
C ILE A 134 3.57 -7.35 23.27
N ASP A 135 2.81 -8.20 22.57
CA ASP A 135 1.90 -9.16 23.20
C ASP A 135 2.67 -10.31 23.89
N GLU A 136 3.88 -10.65 23.41
CA GLU A 136 4.78 -11.60 24.08
C GLU A 136 5.14 -11.15 25.51
N TRP A 137 5.35 -9.85 25.75
CA TRP A 137 5.62 -9.32 27.10
C TRP A 137 4.41 -9.30 28.03
N GLN A 138 3.19 -9.41 27.49
CA GLN A 138 1.95 -9.53 28.29
C GLN A 138 1.68 -10.97 28.74
N THR A 139 2.50 -11.94 28.33
CA THR A 139 2.39 -13.34 28.74
C THR A 139 3.07 -13.61 30.09
N TRP A 140 2.77 -14.76 30.70
CA TRP A 140 3.36 -15.19 31.97
C TRP A 140 4.91 -15.20 31.97
N PRO A 141 5.65 -15.66 30.93
CA PRO A 141 7.12 -15.56 30.90
C PRO A 141 7.63 -14.13 30.75
N GLY A 142 6.89 -13.28 30.02
CA GLY A 142 7.20 -11.85 29.89
C GLY A 142 7.14 -11.13 31.24
N ILE A 143 6.07 -11.36 32.00
CA ILE A 143 5.88 -10.79 33.35
C ILE A 143 6.97 -11.28 34.32
N ILE A 144 7.34 -12.57 34.26
CA ILE A 144 8.46 -13.10 35.08
C ILE A 144 9.77 -12.40 34.72
N THR A 145 10.05 -12.21 33.44
CA THR A 145 11.27 -11.54 32.97
C THR A 145 11.31 -10.08 33.41
N CYS A 146 10.19 -9.36 33.35
CA CYS A 146 10.06 -8.01 33.88
C CYS A 146 10.28 -7.97 35.40
N GLY A 147 9.68 -8.90 36.15
CA GLY A 147 9.87 -9.03 37.59
C GLY A 147 11.33 -9.25 37.98
N PHE A 148 12.01 -10.18 37.28
CA PHE A 148 13.43 -10.45 37.49
C PHE A 148 14.32 -9.23 37.20
N ARG A 149 14.02 -8.48 36.12
CA ARG A 149 14.73 -7.22 35.81
C ARG A 149 14.56 -6.17 36.91
N LEU A 150 13.38 -6.04 37.51
CA LEU A 150 13.15 -5.12 38.61
C LEU A 150 13.93 -5.54 39.87
N CYS A 151 14.02 -6.84 40.17
CA CYS A 151 14.84 -7.35 41.27
C CYS A 151 16.33 -7.03 41.05
N ILE A 152 16.85 -7.29 39.84
CA ILE A 152 18.25 -6.95 39.50
C ILE A 152 18.48 -5.44 39.57
N MET A 153 17.54 -4.63 39.08
CA MET A 153 17.65 -3.17 39.13
C MET A 153 17.76 -2.67 40.58
N VAL A 154 16.92 -3.17 41.49
CA VAL A 154 16.98 -2.80 42.91
C VAL A 154 18.32 -3.21 43.51
N TRP A 155 18.77 -4.44 43.25
CA TRP A 155 20.07 -4.92 43.71
C TRP A 155 21.23 -4.05 43.17
N PHE A 156 21.21 -3.73 41.88
CA PHE A 156 22.20 -2.87 41.23
C PHE A 156 22.24 -1.46 41.84
N ILE A 157 21.09 -0.85 42.11
CA ILE A 157 21.02 0.48 42.77
C ILE A 157 21.61 0.41 44.18
N LEU A 158 21.31 -0.65 44.94
CA LEU A 158 21.86 -0.85 46.29
C LEU A 158 23.39 -0.98 46.24
N GLU A 159 23.93 -1.74 45.28
CA GLU A 159 25.36 -1.94 45.11
C GLU A 159 26.08 -0.64 44.69
N VAL A 160 25.48 0.12 43.76
CA VAL A 160 26.00 1.45 43.37
C VAL A 160 25.99 2.40 44.57
N ARG A 161 24.91 2.41 45.36
CA ARG A 161 24.80 3.25 46.56
C ARG A 161 25.84 2.88 47.61
N HIS A 162 26.04 1.59 47.84
CA HIS A 162 27.06 1.07 48.76
C HIS A 162 28.47 1.51 48.31
N THR A 163 28.77 1.36 47.01
CA THR A 163 30.06 1.77 46.41
C THR A 163 30.30 3.28 46.54
N PHE A 164 29.25 4.09 46.42
CA PHE A 164 29.32 5.55 46.57
C PHE A 164 29.62 5.98 48.01
N GLN A 165 29.20 5.21 49.01
CA GLN A 165 29.49 5.49 50.42
C GLN A 165 30.94 5.13 50.80
N ILE A 166 31.53 4.12 50.16
CA ILE A 166 32.88 3.66 50.44
C ILE A 166 33.94 4.50 49.72
N ASN A 167 33.72 4.85 48.46
CA ASN A 167 34.71 5.56 47.65
C ASN A 167 34.54 7.08 47.74
N LYS A 168 35.64 7.80 48.03
CA LYS A 168 35.67 9.28 48.06
C LYS A 168 36.32 9.93 46.82
N ASP A 169 36.78 9.12 45.86
CA ASP A 169 37.44 9.61 44.65
C ASP A 169 36.41 10.13 43.62
N ARG A 170 36.38 11.46 43.46
CA ARG A 170 35.40 12.18 42.65
C ARG A 170 35.38 11.75 41.18
N SER A 171 36.53 11.32 40.64
CA SER A 171 36.66 10.91 39.23
C SER A 171 35.94 9.58 38.94
N ARG A 172 36.14 8.59 39.82
CA ARG A 172 35.49 7.26 39.74
C ARG A 172 33.99 7.34 39.97
N LEU A 173 33.56 8.23 40.87
CA LEU A 173 32.15 8.45 41.16
C LEU A 173 31.38 9.00 39.94
N GLN A 174 31.98 9.92 39.18
CA GLN A 174 31.36 10.47 37.96
C GLN A 174 31.17 9.40 36.88
N PHE A 175 32.18 8.55 36.67
CA PHE A 175 32.08 7.42 35.74
C PHE A 175 30.97 6.45 36.17
N LEU A 176 30.95 6.04 37.44
CA LEU A 176 29.95 5.11 37.97
C LEU A 176 28.52 5.67 37.88
N GLN A 177 28.35 6.98 38.03
CA GLN A 177 27.06 7.64 37.89
C GLN A 177 26.55 7.61 36.45
N GLN A 178 27.40 7.91 35.46
CA GLN A 178 27.00 7.85 34.04
C GLN A 178 26.70 6.42 33.60
N PHE A 179 27.54 5.48 34.02
CA PHE A 179 27.32 4.05 33.81
C PHE A 179 26.00 3.60 34.43
N GLY A 180 25.74 3.96 35.69
CA GLY A 180 24.49 3.64 36.38
C GLY A 180 23.26 4.23 35.69
N ALA A 181 23.33 5.47 35.20
CA ALA A 181 22.23 6.10 34.47
C ALA A 181 21.88 5.35 33.17
N TYR A 182 22.89 4.91 32.41
CA TYR A 182 22.69 4.13 31.19
C TYR A 182 21.97 2.80 31.49
N PHE A 183 22.45 2.06 32.50
CA PHE A 183 21.82 0.78 32.89
C PHE A 183 20.41 0.96 33.45
N LEU A 184 20.12 2.05 34.15
CA LEU A 184 18.77 2.35 34.64
C LEU A 184 17.77 2.52 33.49
N VAL A 185 18.14 3.20 32.41
CA VAL A 185 17.28 3.32 31.21
C VAL A 185 17.00 1.93 30.64
N TRP A 186 18.01 1.08 30.55
CA TRP A 186 17.87 -0.29 30.07
C TRP A 186 17.01 -1.19 30.98
N PHE A 187 17.01 -0.98 32.29
CA PHE A 187 16.12 -1.73 33.19
C PHE A 187 14.67 -1.24 33.12
N ILE A 188 14.45 0.06 32.94
CA ILE A 188 13.13 0.70 33.04
C ILE A 188 12.33 0.65 31.72
N TYR A 189 12.97 0.62 30.56
CA TYR A 189 12.24 0.73 29.29
C TYR A 189 11.20 -0.38 29.06
N LEU A 190 11.53 -1.66 29.32
CA LEU A 190 10.59 -2.76 29.11
C LEU A 190 9.38 -2.72 30.06
N PRO A 191 9.55 -2.57 31.39
CA PRO A 191 8.41 -2.44 32.29
C PRO A 191 7.50 -1.26 31.95
N VAL A 192 8.07 -0.12 31.53
CA VAL A 192 7.30 1.06 31.12
C VAL A 192 6.50 0.77 29.85
N LEU A 193 7.10 0.14 28.84
CA LEU A 193 6.40 -0.26 27.61
C LEU A 193 5.28 -1.26 27.89
N ALA A 194 5.51 -2.24 28.78
CA ALA A 194 4.50 -3.20 29.20
C ALA A 194 3.33 -2.51 29.93
N LEU A 195 3.61 -1.55 30.82
CA LEU A 195 2.57 -0.78 31.52
C LEU A 195 1.75 0.08 30.56
N ILE A 196 2.40 0.79 29.65
CA ILE A 196 1.72 1.58 28.61
C ILE A 196 0.83 0.66 27.77
N SER A 197 1.31 -0.52 27.40
CA SER A 197 0.54 -1.48 26.62
C SER A 197 -0.68 -2.04 27.37
N THR A 198 -0.70 -2.09 28.71
CA THR A 198 -1.92 -2.51 29.44
C THR A 198 -3.08 -1.51 29.34
N GLN A 199 -2.79 -0.24 29.09
CA GLN A 199 -3.81 0.83 29.09
C GLN A 199 -4.58 0.93 27.76
N PHE A 200 -4.03 0.37 26.68
CA PHE A 200 -4.65 0.39 25.36
C PHE A 200 -5.25 -0.98 25.03
N SER A 201 -6.54 -1.03 24.68
CA SER A 201 -7.14 -2.25 24.14
C SER A 201 -6.44 -2.66 22.85
N ALA A 202 -6.33 -3.97 22.56
CA ALA A 202 -5.60 -4.49 21.38
C ALA A 202 -6.02 -3.82 20.05
N LEU A 203 -7.31 -3.48 19.91
CA LEU A 203 -7.84 -2.78 18.75
C LEU A 203 -7.41 -1.30 18.69
N TRP A 204 -7.32 -0.63 19.85
CA TRP A 204 -6.82 0.75 19.90
C TRP A 204 -5.30 0.80 19.78
N LYS A 205 -4.53 -0.16 20.34
CA LYS A 205 -3.09 -0.29 20.12
C LYS A 205 -2.77 -0.32 18.63
N ARG A 206 -3.44 -1.21 17.89
CA ARG A 206 -3.26 -1.31 16.43
C ARG A 206 -3.59 0.02 15.76
N LYS A 207 -4.69 0.68 16.14
CA LYS A 207 -5.16 1.92 15.52
C LYS A 207 -4.32 3.16 15.86
N THR A 208 -3.82 3.31 17.09
CA THR A 208 -2.99 4.44 17.51
C THR A 208 -1.56 4.31 17.03
N ILE A 209 -0.99 3.09 17.06
CA ILE A 209 0.36 2.81 16.52
C ILE A 209 0.33 2.99 15.00
N LEU A 210 -0.62 2.40 14.27
CA LEU A 210 -0.77 2.64 12.83
C LEU A 210 -0.92 4.12 12.50
N SER A 211 -1.74 4.85 13.26
CA SER A 211 -1.97 6.27 13.05
C SER A 211 -0.67 7.07 13.26
N GLU A 212 -0.04 7.00 14.45
CA GLU A 212 1.18 7.77 14.75
C GLU A 212 2.33 7.43 13.80
N TYR A 213 2.56 6.15 13.48
CA TYR A 213 3.64 5.75 12.58
C TYR A 213 3.35 6.09 11.11
N MET A 214 2.10 5.97 10.64
CA MET A 214 1.75 6.43 9.29
C MET A 214 1.88 7.95 9.17
N TYR A 215 1.55 8.72 10.21
CA TYR A 215 1.82 10.17 10.25
C TYR A 215 3.32 10.47 10.27
N PHE A 216 4.13 9.69 10.99
CA PHE A 216 5.59 9.85 11.05
C PHE A 216 6.27 9.52 9.73
N ILE A 217 5.84 8.44 9.04
CA ILE A 217 6.31 8.08 7.69
C ILE A 217 5.85 9.14 6.67
N LYS A 218 4.60 9.62 6.74
CA LYS A 218 4.14 10.75 5.90
C LYS A 218 4.95 12.03 6.11
N PHE A 219 5.48 12.25 7.32
CA PHE A 219 6.34 13.38 7.63
C PHE A 219 7.78 13.16 7.13
N SER A 220 8.30 11.93 7.21
CA SER A 220 9.64 11.56 6.75
C SER A 220 9.77 11.46 5.22
N VAL A 221 8.70 11.13 4.50
CA VAL A 221 8.66 11.10 3.02
C VAL A 221 8.41 12.50 2.43
N ARG A 222 8.12 13.49 3.28
CA ARG A 222 7.96 14.89 2.89
C ARG A 222 9.21 15.70 3.30
N MET A 223 10.38 15.27 2.82
CA MET A 223 11.60 16.08 2.73
C MET A 223 12.20 15.96 1.34
#